data_AF-A0A8S4BVR0-F1
#
_entry.id   AF-A0A8S4BVR0-F1
#
_cell.length_a   1.000
_cell.length_b   1.000
_cell.length_c   1.000
_cell.angle_alpha   90.00
_cell.angle_beta   90.00
_cell.angle_gamma   90.00
#
_symmetry.space_group_name_H-M   'P 1'
#
loop_
_entity.id
_entity.type
_entity.pdbx_description
1 polymer ?
#
loop_
_entity_poly.entity_id
_entity_poly.type
_entity_poly.pdbx_seq_one_letter_code
_entity_poly.pdbx_strand_id
1 'polypeptide(L)'
;MSKQGAYPVISFSLKEVDDLSLQTMIRQLKIQIRDTFMSYHYLRYSNKLNEDQKEIFHLYLNKHTIEDDDINTSIHFLSEMLAFTLRPKSLYLNR
;
A
#
# COMPACT_ATOMS: atom_id res chain seq x y z
N MET A 1 -26.14 8.42 1.47
CA MET A 1 -25.44 7.91 0.27
C MET A 1 -24.25 7.08 0.74
N SER A 2 -24.18 5.82 0.32
CA SER A 2 -23.20 4.82 0.74
C SER A 2 -21.78 5.26 0.39
N LYS A 3 -20.88 5.33 1.39
CA LYS A 3 -19.45 5.69 1.24
C LYS A 3 -18.60 4.60 0.55
N GLN A 4 -19.24 3.61 -0.10
CA GLN A 4 -18.54 2.52 -0.78
C GLN A 4 -17.80 3.07 -2.01
N GLY A 5 -16.50 2.77 -2.10
CA GLY A 5 -15.62 3.26 -3.16
C GLY A 5 -14.98 4.63 -2.91
N ALA A 6 -15.27 5.30 -1.78
CA ALA A 6 -14.67 6.60 -1.46
C ALA A 6 -13.20 6.49 -0.99
N TYR A 7 -12.81 5.32 -0.49
CA TYR A 7 -11.45 5.05 -0.01
C TYR A 7 -10.92 3.77 -0.65
N PRO A 8 -9.63 3.77 -1.04
CA PRO A 8 -8.95 2.56 -1.46
C PRO A 8 -8.91 1.57 -0.30
N VAL A 9 -9.25 0.32 -0.58
CA VAL A 9 -9.17 -0.79 0.38
C VAL A 9 -8.00 -1.66 -0.01
N ILE A 10 -7.04 -1.82 0.89
CA ILE A 10 -5.98 -2.83 0.78
C ILE A 10 -6.48 -4.06 1.53
N SER A 11 -6.54 -5.21 0.84
CA SER A 11 -7.01 -6.46 1.42
C SER A 11 -5.93 -7.53 1.31
N PHE A 12 -5.60 -8.14 2.44
CA PHE A 12 -4.67 -9.26 2.54
C PHE A 12 -5.44 -10.50 3.00
N SER A 13 -5.26 -11.61 2.29
CA SER A 13 -5.95 -12.87 2.59
C SER A 13 -4.95 -13.88 3.12
N LEU A 14 -5.21 -14.45 4.30
CA LEU A 14 -4.40 -15.53 4.87
C LEU A 14 -4.96 -16.93 4.56
N LYS A 15 -5.99 -17.04 3.71
CA LYS A 15 -6.66 -18.32 3.43
C LYS A 15 -5.77 -19.36 2.77
N GLU A 16 -4.69 -18.94 2.12
CA GLU A 16 -3.73 -19.80 1.40
C GLU A 16 -2.54 -20.21 2.28
N VAL A 17 -2.55 -19.84 3.56
CA VAL A 17 -1.51 -20.24 4.50
C VAL A 17 -1.86 -21.61 5.07
N ASP A 18 -1.36 -22.65 4.42
CA ASP A 18 -1.62 -24.06 4.77
C ASP A 18 -1.02 -24.47 6.13
N ASP A 19 0.01 -23.76 6.58
CA ASP A 19 0.71 -24.00 7.84
C ASP A 19 0.48 -22.82 8.81
N LEU A 20 -0.15 -23.09 9.96
CA LEU A 20 -0.55 -22.11 10.98
C LEU A 20 0.63 -21.47 11.74
N SER A 21 1.87 -21.68 11.30
CA SER A 21 3.03 -21.05 11.91
C SER A 21 3.01 -19.53 11.69
N LEU A 22 3.27 -18.78 12.77
CA LEU A 22 3.36 -17.31 12.73
C LEU A 22 4.39 -16.84 11.68
N GLN A 23 5.48 -17.58 11.51
CA GLN A 23 6.53 -17.28 10.55
C GLN A 23 6.04 -17.42 9.09
N THR A 24 5.26 -18.47 8.80
CA THR A 24 4.65 -18.66 7.48
C THR A 24 3.64 -17.55 7.18
N MET A 25 2.83 -17.14 8.17
CA MET A 25 1.91 -16.02 8.03
C MET A 25 2.63 -14.69 7.76
N ILE A 26 3.68 -14.38 8.53
CA ILE A 26 4.48 -13.15 8.35
C ILE A 26 5.12 -13.15 6.96
N ARG A 27 5.71 -14.27 6.53
CA ARG A 27 6.28 -14.40 5.20
C ARG A 27 5.24 -14.15 4.10
N GLN A 28 4.05 -14.73 4.23
CA GLN A 28 2.98 -14.54 3.25
C GLN A 28 2.51 -13.08 3.21
N LEU A 29 2.36 -12.43 4.36
CA LEU A 29 2.02 -11.01 4.43
C LEU A 29 3.06 -10.14 3.72
N LYS A 30 4.36 -10.39 3.92
CA LYS A 30 5.42 -9.66 3.23
C LYS A 30 5.35 -9.80 1.71
N ILE A 31 5.07 -11.01 1.22
CA ILE A 31 4.88 -11.26 -0.22
C ILE A 31 3.68 -10.46 -0.73
N GLN A 32 2.54 -10.55 -0.05
CA GLN A 32 1.33 -9.84 -0.46
C GLN A 32 1.49 -8.33 -0.44
N ILE A 33 2.18 -7.75 0.56
CA ILE A 33 2.48 -6.33 0.60
C ILE A 33 3.31 -5.93 -0.62
N ARG A 34 4.38 -6.68 -0.92
CA ARG A 34 5.21 -6.42 -2.11
C ARG A 34 4.38 -6.46 -3.40
N ASP A 35 3.59 -7.50 -3.59
CA ASP A 35 2.74 -7.66 -4.77
C ASP A 35 1.72 -6.51 -4.89
N THR A 36 1.23 -6.03 -3.75
CA THR A 36 0.34 -4.88 -3.69
C THR A 36 1.05 -3.61 -4.14
N PHE A 37 2.26 -3.32 -3.64
CA PHE A 37 3.07 -2.20 -4.13
C PHE A 37 3.33 -2.29 -5.64
N MET A 38 3.64 -3.48 -6.16
CA MET A 38 3.83 -3.72 -7.60
C MET A 38 2.55 -3.46 -8.41
N SER A 39 1.38 -3.85 -7.90
CA SER A 39 0.09 -3.58 -8.54
C SER A 39 -0.18 -2.06 -8.67
N TYR A 40 0.39 -1.27 -7.76
CA TYR A 40 0.30 0.18 -7.74
C TYR A 40 1.54 0.90 -8.30
N HIS A 41 2.37 0.23 -9.12
CA HIS A 41 3.59 0.83 -9.67
C HIS A 41 3.35 2.16 -10.42
N TYR A 42 2.15 2.36 -10.98
CA TYR A 42 1.74 3.58 -11.66
C TYR A 42 1.81 4.82 -10.75
N LEU A 43 1.73 4.66 -9.43
CA LEU A 43 1.83 5.76 -8.47
C LEU A 43 3.18 6.48 -8.55
N ARG A 44 4.25 5.80 -8.98
CA ARG A 44 5.56 6.42 -9.26
C ARG A 44 5.48 7.58 -10.24
N TYR A 45 4.53 7.53 -11.17
CA TYR A 45 4.35 8.55 -12.20
C TYR A 45 3.22 9.54 -11.88
N SER A 46 2.68 9.48 -10.66
CA SER A 46 1.60 10.37 -10.23
C SER A 46 2.09 11.81 -10.08
N ASN A 47 1.44 12.74 -10.77
CA ASN A 47 1.66 14.18 -10.60
C ASN A 47 1.14 14.72 -9.26
N LYS A 48 0.46 13.88 -8.47
CA LYS A 48 -0.02 14.23 -7.13
C LYS A 48 1.01 13.94 -6.04
N LEU A 49 1.96 13.03 -6.28
CA LEU A 49 2.99 12.71 -5.29
C LEU A 49 4.19 13.64 -5.49
N ASN A 50 4.81 14.04 -4.38
CA ASN A 50 6.08 14.77 -4.43
C ASN A 50 7.25 13.80 -4.70
N GLU A 51 8.45 14.33 -4.94
CA GLU A 51 9.62 13.50 -5.29
C GLU A 51 10.05 12.59 -4.14
N ASP A 52 10.04 13.07 -2.88
CA ASP A 52 10.38 12.25 -1.71
C ASP A 52 9.43 11.04 -1.57
N GLN A 53 8.13 11.24 -1.78
CA GLN A 53 7.13 10.17 -1.77
C GLN A 53 7.36 9.17 -2.90
N LYS A 54 7.70 9.65 -4.10
CA LYS A 54 8.03 8.77 -5.22
C LYS A 54 9.30 7.97 -4.95
N GLU A 55 10.29 8.57 -4.31
CA GLU A 55 11.53 7.91 -3.92
C GLU A 55 11.26 6.81 -2.88
N ILE A 56 10.52 7.11 -1.82
CA ILE A 56 10.12 6.12 -0.81
C ILE A 56 9.32 4.98 -1.45
N PHE A 57 8.38 5.29 -2.34
CA PHE A 57 7.63 4.28 -3.09
C PHE A 57 8.55 3.42 -3.96
N HIS A 58 9.53 4.03 -4.62
CA HIS A 58 10.51 3.32 -5.43
C HIS A 58 11.41 2.41 -4.60
N LEU A 59 11.79 2.82 -3.38
CA LEU A 59 12.53 1.98 -2.44
C LEU A 59 11.72 0.72 -2.10
N TYR A 60 10.43 0.84 -1.82
CA TYR A 60 9.57 -0.34 -1.56
C TYR A 60 9.41 -1.26 -2.77
N LEU A 61 9.37 -0.72 -3.99
CA LEU A 61 9.34 -1.54 -5.23
C LEU A 61 10.65 -2.32 -5.45
N ASN A 62 11.78 -1.71 -5.12
CA ASN A 62 13.11 -2.29 -5.36
C ASN A 62 13.61 -3.16 -4.20
N LYS A 63 13.01 -3.06 -3.01
CA LYS A 63 13.33 -3.91 -1.87
C LYS A 63 13.04 -5.37 -2.25
N HIS A 64 14.08 -6.20 -2.14
CA HIS A 64 13.96 -7.64 -2.40
C HIS A 64 13.20 -8.36 -1.28
N THR A 65 13.32 -7.84 -0.06
CA THR A 65 12.65 -8.35 1.15
C THR A 65 12.16 -7.17 1.99
N ILE A 66 10.94 -7.28 2.53
CA ILE A 66 10.40 -6.35 3.53
C ILE A 66 10.82 -6.88 4.90
N GLU A 67 11.44 -6.04 5.73
CA GLU A 67 11.80 -6.43 7.10
C GLU A 67 10.55 -6.52 7.99
N ASP A 68 10.63 -7.21 9.13
CA ASP A 68 9.44 -7.36 10.01
C ASP A 68 8.93 -5.98 10.47
N ASP A 69 9.85 -5.08 10.83
CA ASP A 69 9.55 -3.72 11.27
C ASP A 69 8.97 -2.83 10.14
N ASP A 70 9.22 -3.21 8.88
CA ASP A 70 8.74 -2.46 7.71
C ASP A 70 7.26 -2.77 7.37
N ILE A 71 6.67 -3.83 7.91
CA ILE A 71 5.31 -4.28 7.55
C ILE A 71 4.28 -3.18 7.82
N ASN A 72 4.26 -2.62 9.04
CA ASN A 72 3.29 -1.60 9.40
C ASN A 72 3.53 -0.29 8.62
N THR A 73 4.79 0.13 8.55
CA THR A 73 5.21 1.37 7.88
C THR A 73 4.88 1.34 6.39
N SER A 74 5.11 0.21 5.73
CA SER A 74 4.82 0.03 4.30
C SER A 74 3.32 0.07 3.99
N ILE A 75 2.49 -0.61 4.78
CA ILE A 75 1.02 -0.57 4.61
C ILE A 75 0.48 0.83 4.86
N HIS A 76 0.94 1.48 5.94
CA HIS A 76 0.51 2.84 6.29
C HIS A 76 0.84 3.82 5.15
N PHE A 77 2.08 3.80 4.69
CA PHE A 77 2.55 4.63 3.58
C PHE A 77 1.73 4.39 2.30
N LEU A 78 1.51 3.13 1.91
CA LEU A 78 0.72 2.81 0.72
C LEU A 78 -0.71 3.32 0.82
N SER A 79 -1.35 3.16 1.98
CA SER A 79 -2.69 3.67 2.24
C SER A 79 -2.76 5.19 2.08
N GLU A 80 -1.76 5.93 2.57
CA GLU A 80 -1.68 7.38 2.40
C GLU A 80 -1.53 7.78 0.93
N MET A 81 -0.65 7.10 0.18
CA MET A 81 -0.44 7.38 -1.25
C MET A 81 -1.71 7.14 -2.05
N LEU A 82 -2.41 6.04 -1.79
CA LEU A 82 -3.68 5.74 -2.45
C LEU A 82 -4.76 6.75 -2.07
N ALA A 83 -4.85 7.15 -0.79
CA ALA A 83 -5.80 8.17 -0.35
C ALA A 83 -5.53 9.52 -1.02
N PHE A 84 -4.27 9.93 -1.15
CA PHE A 84 -3.90 11.18 -1.78
C PHE A 84 -4.18 11.17 -3.29
N THR A 85 -3.87 10.05 -3.96
CA THR A 85 -4.02 9.93 -5.41
C THR A 85 -5.46 9.72 -5.86
N LEU A 86 -6.26 8.97 -5.12
CA LEU A 86 -7.63 8.58 -5.50
C LEU A 86 -8.71 9.52 -4.95
N ARG A 87 -8.41 10.38 -3.96
CA ARG A 87 -9.40 11.35 -3.48
C ARG A 87 -9.78 12.36 -4.57
N PRO A 88 -11.09 12.57 -4.82
CA PRO A 88 -11.55 13.60 -5.75
C PRO A 88 -11.29 15.01 -5.19
N LYS A 89 -10.94 15.95 -6.08
CA LYS A 89 -10.67 17.37 -5.75
C LYS A 89 -11.82 18.07 -5.00
N SER A 90 -13.04 17.53 -5.04
CA SER A 90 -14.24 18.14 -4.44
C SER A 90 -14.23 18.21 -2.91
N LEU A 91 -13.32 17.52 -2.22
CA LEU A 91 -13.18 17.57 -0.75
C LEU A 91 -12.28 18.70 -0.25
N TYR A 92 -11.62 19.47 -1.13
CA TYR A 92 -10.73 20.58 -0.77
C TYR A 92 -11.41 21.96 -0.82
N LEU A 93 -12.69 22.05 -1.20
CA LEU A 93 -13.39 23.34 -1.34
C LEU A 93 -14.10 23.84 -0.06
N ASN A 94 -13.96 23.16 1.07
CA ASN A 94 -14.58 23.58 2.33
C ASN A 94 -13.60 23.48 3.52
N ARG A 95 -12.46 24.16 3.45
CA ARG A 95 -11.67 24.51 4.63
C ARG A 95 -11.12 25.93 4.49
#